data_AF-A0A1E5K6Y2-F1
#
_entry.id   AF-A0A1E5K6Y2-F1
#
_cell.length_a   1.000
_cell.length_b   1.000
_cell.length_c   1.000
_cell.angle_alpha   90.00
_cell.angle_beta   90.00
_cell.angle_gamma   90.00
#
_symmetry.space_group_name_H-M   'P 1'
#
loop_
_entity.id
_entity.type
_entity.pdbx_description
1 polymer ?
#
loop_
_entity_poly.entity_id
_entity_poly.type
_entity_poly.pdbx_seq_one_letter_code
_entity_poly.pdbx_strand_id
1 'polypeptide(L)'
;MKKITYLILFIISIAIMVGISFIPALQTATTSGDQYLGIPAFWLVIYADGSFGFQWAGFFLNLLVIYVIVLVVTKVYQLFYRFITSP
;
A
#
# COMPACT_ATOMS: atom_id res chain seq x y z
N MET A 1 -12.32 11.61 13.97
CA MET A 1 -12.10 10.19 14.30
C MET A 1 -11.23 10.12 15.56
N LYS A 2 -11.33 9.07 16.37
CA LYS A 2 -10.49 8.93 17.58
C LYS A 2 -9.03 8.65 17.17
N LYS A 3 -8.05 9.05 18.01
CA LYS A 3 -6.61 8.78 17.77
C LYS A 3 -6.32 7.29 17.50
N ILE A 4 -6.97 6.41 18.26
CA ILE A 4 -6.88 4.95 18.11
C ILE A 4 -7.31 4.49 16.71
N THR A 5 -8.33 5.12 16.13
CA THR A 5 -8.79 4.77 14.77
C THR A 5 -7.72 5.06 13.73
N TYR A 6 -7.00 6.19 13.83
CA TYR A 6 -5.92 6.50 12.89
C TYR A 6 -4.76 5.52 13.01
N LEU A 7 -4.41 5.11 14.25
CA LEU A 7 -3.39 4.08 14.48
C LEU A 7 -3.76 2.74 13.84
N ILE A 8 -5.02 2.30 14.00
CA ILE A 8 -5.51 1.07 13.38
C ILE A 8 -5.43 1.15 11.87
N LEU A 9 -5.87 2.26 11.26
CA LEU A 9 -5.81 2.44 9.81
C LEU A 9 -4.37 2.48 9.29
N PHE A 10 -3.44 3.05 10.06
CA PHE A 10 -2.02 3.03 9.75
C PHE A 10 -1.45 1.61 9.75
N ILE A 11 -1.75 0.80 10.78
CA ILE A 11 -1.34 -0.61 10.85
C ILE A 11 -1.91 -1.41 9.67
N ILE A 12 -3.20 -1.23 9.35
CA ILE A 12 -3.84 -1.85 8.19
C ILE A 12 -3.12 -1.46 6.90
N SER A 13 -2.70 -0.21 6.76
CA SER A 13 -1.99 0.28 5.58
C SER A 13 -0.62 -0.38 5.41
N ILE A 14 0.11 -0.60 6.50
CA ILE A 14 1.37 -1.36 6.49
C ILE A 14 1.09 -2.80 6.03
N ALA A 15 0.08 -3.46 6.60
CA ALA A 15 -0.26 -4.84 6.26
C ALA A 15 -0.64 -4.98 4.77
N ILE A 16 -1.45 -4.06 4.24
CA ILE A 16 -1.81 -3.99 2.82
C ILE A 16 -0.58 -3.77 1.96
N MET A 17 0.26 -2.80 2.31
CA MET A 17 1.49 -2.51 1.56
C MET A 17 2.40 -3.73 1.46
N VAL A 18 2.69 -4.36 2.60
CA VAL A 18 3.53 -5.55 2.65
C VAL A 18 2.88 -6.68 1.86
N GLY A 19 1.61 -6.98 2.09
CA GLY A 19 0.91 -8.08 1.40
C GLY A 19 0.86 -7.93 -0.12
N ILE A 20 0.54 -6.73 -0.61
CA ILE A 20 0.44 -6.48 -2.06
C ILE A 20 1.83 -6.49 -2.73
N SER A 21 2.90 -6.13 -2.01
CA SER A 21 4.27 -6.11 -2.57
C SER A 21 4.74 -7.49 -3.06
N PHE A 22 4.19 -8.57 -2.49
CA PHE A 22 4.53 -9.95 -2.87
C PHE A 22 3.60 -10.54 -3.94
N ILE A 23 2.67 -9.77 -4.52
CA ILE A 23 1.80 -10.24 -5.61
C ILE A 23 2.54 -10.09 -6.94
N PRO A 24 2.97 -11.19 -7.59
CA PRO A 24 3.82 -11.11 -8.79
C PRO A 24 3.12 -10.42 -9.97
N ALA A 25 1.79 -10.57 -10.07
CA ALA A 25 0.99 -9.95 -11.14
C ALA A 25 1.00 -8.41 -11.10
N LEU A 26 1.41 -7.81 -9.98
CA LEU A 26 1.51 -6.35 -9.82
C LEU A 26 2.94 -5.84 -9.98
N GLN A 27 3.88 -6.75 -10.27
CA GLN A 27 5.27 -6.43 -10.54
C GLN A 27 5.48 -6.35 -12.06
N THR A 28 5.99 -5.21 -12.53
CA THR A 28 6.45 -5.01 -13.90
C THR A 28 7.94 -5.28 -13.97
N ALA A 29 8.35 -6.18 -14.88
CA ALA A 29 9.76 -6.35 -15.18
C ALA A 29 10.29 -5.10 -15.91
N THR A 30 11.46 -4.64 -15.52
CA THR A 30 12.20 -3.63 -16.28
C THR A 30 12.62 -4.19 -17.64
N THR A 31 12.90 -3.31 -18.60
CA THR A 31 13.22 -3.67 -19.99
C THR A 31 14.47 -4.55 -20.11
N SER A 32 15.37 -4.52 -19.12
CA SER A 32 16.53 -5.41 -19.04
C SER A 32 16.27 -6.72 -18.30
N GLY A 33 15.11 -6.87 -17.66
CA GLY A 33 14.76 -8.03 -16.83
C GLY A 33 15.45 -8.06 -15.46
N ASP A 34 16.33 -7.10 -15.17
CA ASP A 34 17.20 -7.13 -13.99
C ASP A 34 16.48 -6.75 -12.70
N GLN A 35 15.35 -6.04 -12.79
CA GLN A 35 14.60 -5.55 -11.65
C GLN A 35 13.09 -5.68 -11.87
N TYR A 36 12.38 -6.06 -10.80
CA TYR A 36 10.93 -5.98 -10.71
C TYR A 36 10.53 -4.65 -10.05
N LEU A 37 9.75 -3.83 -10.75
CA LEU A 37 9.20 -2.57 -10.27
C LEU A 37 7.69 -2.67 -10.13
N GLY A 38 7.05 -1.81 -9.36
CA GLY A 38 5.59 -1.81 -9.23
C GLY A 38 5.12 -1.15 -7.95
N ILE A 39 3.88 -0.65 -7.92
CA ILE A 39 3.26 -0.18 -6.67
C ILE A 39 2.51 -1.37 -6.06
N PRO A 40 2.71 -1.69 -4.78
CA PRO A 40 3.59 -1.07 -3.80
C PRO A 40 4.93 -1.80 -3.64
N ALA A 41 5.38 -2.60 -4.59
CA ALA A 41 6.65 -3.33 -4.51
C ALA A 41 7.91 -2.46 -4.62
N PHE A 42 7.81 -1.18 -5.00
CA PHE A 42 8.97 -0.29 -5.26
C PHE A 42 9.97 -0.15 -4.09
N TRP A 43 9.57 -0.45 -2.86
CA TRP A 43 10.48 -0.47 -1.70
C TRP A 43 11.29 -1.76 -1.57
N LEU A 44 10.78 -2.85 -2.14
CA LEU A 44 11.41 -4.17 -2.27
C LEU A 44 11.97 -4.28 -3.69
N VAL A 45 13.22 -3.88 -3.86
CA VAL A 45 13.91 -4.06 -5.15
C VAL A 45 14.28 -5.53 -5.25
N ILE A 46 13.53 -6.31 -6.03
CA ILE A 46 13.85 -7.72 -6.27
C ILE A 46 14.65 -7.78 -7.56
N TYR A 47 15.85 -8.34 -7.48
CA TYR A 47 16.74 -8.53 -8.61
C TYR A 47 16.54 -9.91 -9.24
N ALA A 48 16.93 -10.06 -10.51
CA ALA A 48 16.79 -11.32 -11.26
C ALA A 48 17.56 -12.51 -10.64
N ASP A 49 18.64 -12.23 -9.90
CA ASP A 49 19.45 -13.23 -9.20
C ASP A 49 18.85 -13.69 -7.85
N GLY A 50 17.66 -13.16 -7.49
CA GLY A 50 16.98 -13.46 -6.23
C GLY A 50 17.47 -12.63 -5.05
N SER A 51 18.45 -11.74 -5.24
CA SER A 51 18.82 -10.76 -4.22
C SER A 51 17.72 -9.71 -4.05
N PHE A 52 17.66 -9.09 -2.87
CA PHE A 52 16.72 -8.02 -2.58
C PHE A 52 17.44 -6.78 -2.03
N GLY A 53 16.97 -5.62 -2.46
CA GLY A 53 17.35 -4.31 -1.94
C GLY A 53 16.18 -3.63 -1.22
N PHE A 54 16.50 -2.71 -0.33
CA PHE A 54 15.50 -1.91 0.38
C PHE A 54 15.64 -0.43 0.00
N GLN A 55 14.55 0.18 -0.47
CA GLN A 55 14.48 1.61 -0.74
C GLN A 55 13.59 2.33 0.27
N TRP A 56 14.20 3.08 1.20
CA TRP A 56 13.48 3.87 2.20
C TRP A 56 12.51 4.88 1.61
N ALA A 57 12.93 5.61 0.56
CA ALA A 57 12.06 6.58 -0.10
C ALA A 57 10.82 5.91 -0.70
N GLY A 58 11.01 4.76 -1.36
CA GLY A 58 9.91 3.95 -1.89
C GLY A 58 8.98 3.43 -0.80
N PHE A 59 9.55 3.01 0.34
CA PHE A 59 8.77 2.51 1.48
C PHE A 59 7.83 3.59 2.03
N PHE A 60 8.37 4.77 2.33
CA PHE A 60 7.58 5.86 2.87
C PHE A 60 6.54 6.37 1.88
N LEU A 61 6.88 6.45 0.59
CA LEU A 61 5.94 6.88 -0.44
C LEU A 61 4.78 5.88 -0.58
N ASN A 62 5.06 4.57 -0.67
CA ASN A 62 4.04 3.55 -0.80
C ASN A 62 3.14 3.49 0.45
N LEU A 63 3.74 3.62 1.63
CA LEU A 63 3.00 3.67 2.88
C LEU A 63 2.07 4.89 2.94
N LEU A 64 2.56 6.06 2.53
CA LEU A 64 1.77 7.28 2.47
C LEU A 64 0.59 7.13 1.51
N VAL A 65 0.84 6.65 0.29
CA VAL A 65 -0.19 6.46 -0.74
C VAL A 65 -1.28 5.50 -0.26
N ILE A 66 -0.89 4.33 0.26
CA ILE A 66 -1.84 3.33 0.75
C ILE A 66 -2.63 3.87 1.94
N TYR A 67 -1.97 4.56 2.87
CA TYR A 67 -2.65 5.17 4.02
C TYR A 67 -3.68 6.22 3.59
N VAL A 68 -3.37 7.06 2.61
CA VAL A 68 -4.32 8.03 2.06
C VAL A 68 -5.51 7.31 1.40
N ILE A 69 -5.27 6.26 0.62
CA ILE A 69 -6.35 5.46 0.01
C ILE A 69 -7.27 4.86 1.10
N VAL A 70 -6.69 4.21 2.11
CA VAL A 70 -7.43 3.61 3.22
C VAL A 70 -8.26 4.67 3.98
N LEU A 71 -7.70 5.85 4.22
CA LEU A 71 -8.41 6.97 4.82
C LEU A 71 -9.60 7.44 3.97
N VAL A 72 -9.41 7.61 2.66
CA VAL A 72 -10.47 8.02 1.74
C VAL A 72 -11.58 6.97 1.70
N VAL A 73 -11.24 5.70 1.51
CA VAL A 73 -12.20 4.58 1.53
C VAL A 73 -13.00 4.56 2.83
N THR A 74 -12.33 4.74 3.97
CA THR A 74 -13.00 4.77 5.29
C THR A 74 -13.98 5.94 5.40
N LYS A 75 -13.61 7.14 4.92
CA LYS A 75 -14.50 8.30 4.93
C LYS A 75 -15.69 8.12 4.00
N VAL A 76 -15.47 7.59 2.80
CA VAL A 76 -16.52 7.29 1.83
C VAL A 76 -17.49 6.26 2.41
N TYR A 77 -16.98 5.18 2.99
CA TYR A 77 -17.80 4.17 3.67
C TYR A 77 -18.65 4.78 4.79
N GLN A 78 -18.07 5.63 5.64
CA GLN A 78 -18.81 6.32 6.71
C GLN A 78 -19.90 7.24 6.16
N LEU A 79 -19.65 7.93 5.04
CA LEU A 79 -20.63 8.79 4.38
C LEU A 79 -21.81 7.96 3.84
N PHE A 80 -21.52 6.88 3.11
CA PHE A 80 -22.55 5.97 2.59
C PHE A 80 -23.36 5.32 3.71
N TYR A 81 -22.70 4.83 4.75
CA TYR A 81 -23.38 4.23 5.90
C TYR A 81 -24.37 5.22 6.53
N ARG A 82 -23.92 6.47 6.77
CA ARG A 82 -24.82 7.53 7.28
C ARG A 82 -25.99 7.79 6.34
N PHE A 83 -25.76 7.87 5.05
CA PHE A 83 -26.81 8.10 4.07
C PHE A 83 -27.90 7.02 4.11
N ILE A 84 -27.50 5.74 4.23
CA ILE A 84 -28.43 4.61 4.27
C ILE A 84 -29.18 4.51 5.60
N THR A 85 -28.52 4.87 6.72
CA THR A 85 -29.11 4.73 8.07
C THR A 85 -29.75 6.01 8.59
N SER A 86 -29.79 7.09 7.80
CA SER A 86 -30.53 8.30 8.16
C SER A 86 -32.01 8.05 7.85
N PRO A 87 -32.91 8.07 8.84
CA PRO A 87 -34.35 7.85 8.65
C PRO A 87 -35.01 8.98 7.86
#